data_AF-A0A7V3KPP1-F1
#
_entry.id   AF-A0A7V3KPP1-F1
#
_cell.length_a   1.000
_cell.length_b   1.000
_cell.length_c   1.000
_cell.angle_alpha   90.00
_cell.angle_beta   90.00
_cell.angle_gamma   90.00
#
_symmetry.space_group_name_H-M   'P 1'
#
loop_
_entity.id
_entity.type
_entity.pdbx_description
1 polymer ?
#
loop_
_entity_poly.entity_id
_entity_poly.type
_entity_poly.pdbx_seq_one_letter_code
_entity_poly.pdbx_strand_id
1 'polypeptide(L)'
;MWGFAGWTRPWRAEQVVSVVWCLSLTPLFLKKGEGIKFVDLKTFPQESGVVTFHCTLNKDNHGLIGIEEFSLMKPAAFFVNTVQKELKEKGGLIEAFKKGKISGVALDTFTDKLLNSPIAEIDKVIITPHIGVHTLKANIK
;
A
#
# COMPACT_ATOMS: atom_id res chain seq x y z
N MET A 1 17.50 -12.07 -24.53
CA MET A 1 16.14 -12.67 -24.51
C MET A 1 15.63 -12.52 -23.08
N TRP A 2 14.86 -11.46 -22.80
CA TRP A 2 14.31 -11.21 -21.47
C TRP A 2 13.08 -12.10 -21.29
N GLY A 3 13.15 -13.04 -20.36
CA GLY A 3 12.12 -14.05 -20.14
C GLY A 3 10.86 -13.47 -19.50
N PHE A 4 9.72 -13.76 -20.11
CA PHE A 4 8.39 -13.68 -19.50
C PHE A 4 8.31 -14.62 -18.27
N ALA A 5 8.74 -14.15 -17.11
CA ALA A 5 8.34 -14.71 -15.82
C ALA A 5 7.41 -13.67 -15.19
N GLY A 6 6.10 -13.72 -15.41
CA GLY A 6 5.25 -14.84 -15.08
C GLY A 6 4.34 -14.35 -13.97
N TRP A 7 3.22 -13.72 -14.36
CA TRP A 7 2.04 -13.40 -13.54
C TRP A 7 1.38 -14.65 -12.89
N THR A 8 2.07 -15.79 -12.89
CA THR A 8 1.51 -17.13 -12.79
C THR A 8 1.84 -17.83 -11.48
N ARG A 9 2.20 -17.12 -10.41
CA ARG A 9 2.02 -17.71 -9.08
C ARG A 9 0.54 -17.60 -8.73
N PRO A 10 -0.25 -18.70 -8.76
CA PRO A 10 -1.63 -18.64 -8.37
C PRO A 10 -1.64 -18.34 -6.87
N TRP A 11 -1.99 -17.11 -6.51
CA TRP A 11 -2.31 -16.79 -5.13
C TRP A 11 -3.60 -17.53 -4.80
N ARG A 12 -3.50 -18.50 -3.89
CA ARG A 12 -4.67 -19.18 -3.34
C ARG A 12 -5.35 -18.17 -2.41
N ALA A 13 -6.45 -17.57 -2.85
CA ALA A 13 -7.23 -16.59 -2.08
C ALA A 13 -7.67 -17.11 -0.69
N GLU A 14 -7.61 -18.43 -0.48
CA GLU A 14 -7.87 -19.13 0.78
C GLU A 14 -6.90 -18.80 1.93
N GLN A 15 -5.83 -18.03 1.71
CA GLN A 15 -4.85 -17.65 2.74
C GLN A 15 -4.68 -16.13 2.92
N VAL A 16 -5.66 -15.32 2.53
CA VAL A 16 -5.65 -13.89 2.87
C VAL A 16 -5.99 -13.74 4.35
N VAL A 17 -4.98 -13.89 5.21
CA VAL A 17 -5.07 -13.39 6.58
C VAL A 17 -5.11 -11.88 6.45
N SER A 18 -6.24 -11.28 6.82
CA SER A 18 -6.36 -9.82 6.91
C SER A 18 -5.58 -9.37 8.12
N VAL A 19 -4.30 -9.07 7.89
CA VAL A 19 -3.41 -8.50 8.89
C VAL A 19 -3.70 -7.01 8.96
N VAL A 20 -4.04 -6.50 10.13
CA VAL A 20 -4.44 -5.10 10.31
C VAL A 20 -3.50 -4.44 11.30
N TRP A 21 -2.92 -3.31 10.90
CA TRP A 21 -2.21 -2.40 11.78
C TRP A 21 -3.10 -1.19 12.11
N CYS A 22 -3.10 -0.76 13.38
CA CYS A 22 -3.91 0.37 13.82
C CYS A 22 -3.18 1.22 14.88
N LEU A 23 -3.11 2.54 14.65
CA LEU A 23 -2.49 3.50 15.56
C LEU A 23 -3.47 4.09 16.60
N SER A 24 -4.75 4.27 16.24
CA SER A 24 -5.67 5.09 17.05
C SER A 24 -7.07 4.53 17.29
N LEU A 25 -7.47 3.42 16.65
CA LEU A 25 -8.68 2.72 17.08
C LEU A 25 -8.25 1.77 18.19
N THR A 26 -8.67 2.11 19.41
CA THR A 26 -8.87 1.11 20.45
C THR A 26 -9.62 -0.07 19.79
N PRO A 27 -9.27 -1.34 20.08
CA PRO A 27 -9.98 -2.50 19.54
C PRO A 27 -11.50 -2.54 19.87
N LEU A 28 -12.03 -1.51 20.55
CA LEU A 28 -13.45 -1.30 20.86
C LEU A 28 -14.36 -1.23 19.63
N PHE A 29 -13.92 -0.70 18.48
CA PHE A 29 -14.84 -0.46 17.35
C PHE A 29 -14.86 -1.55 16.29
N LEU A 30 -13.81 -2.37 16.22
CA LEU A 30 -13.81 -3.55 15.38
C LEU A 30 -14.28 -4.71 16.24
N LYS A 31 -15.54 -5.13 16.07
CA LYS A 31 -15.89 -6.54 16.37
C LYS A 31 -14.81 -7.37 15.70
N LYS A 32 -14.10 -8.18 16.47
CA LYS A 32 -13.07 -9.10 15.97
C LYS A 32 -13.74 -9.98 14.92
N GLY A 33 -13.72 -9.53 13.66
CA GLY A 33 -14.29 -10.25 12.55
C GLY A 33 -13.51 -11.55 12.40
N GLU A 34 -14.21 -12.61 12.03
CA GLU A 34 -13.55 -13.87 11.72
C GLU A 34 -12.47 -13.60 10.65
N GLY A 35 -11.22 -14.01 10.93
CA GLY A 35 -10.09 -13.83 10.01
C GLY A 35 -9.26 -12.54 10.13
N ILE A 36 -9.51 -11.68 11.13
CA ILE A 36 -8.69 -10.46 11.35
C ILE A 36 -7.63 -10.71 12.44
N LYS A 37 -6.35 -10.48 12.08
CA LYS A 37 -5.21 -10.53 13.02
C LYS A 37 -4.63 -9.13 13.19
N PHE A 38 -4.69 -8.60 14.42
CA PHE A 38 -4.02 -7.35 14.77
C PHE A 38 -2.54 -7.60 15.05
N VAL A 39 -1.68 -6.79 14.46
CA VAL A 39 -0.21 -6.86 14.64
C VAL A 39 0.39 -5.46 14.69
N ASP A 40 1.66 -5.37 15.09
CA ASP A 40 2.43 -4.14 15.03
C ASP A 40 2.90 -3.79 13.60
N LEU A 41 3.42 -2.57 13.44
CA LEU A 41 3.81 -2.03 12.14
C LEU A 41 4.95 -2.81 11.49
N LYS A 42 5.82 -3.46 12.26
CA LYS A 42 6.95 -4.21 11.69
C LYS A 42 6.50 -5.57 11.17
N THR A 43 5.60 -6.23 11.89
CA THR A 43 5.03 -7.51 11.45
C THR A 43 4.05 -7.36 10.29
N PHE A 44 3.33 -6.23 10.20
CA PHE A 44 2.31 -6.02 9.17
C PHE A 44 2.84 -6.15 7.71
N PRO A 45 3.89 -5.44 7.27
CA PRO A 45 4.45 -5.59 5.93
C PRO A 45 5.06 -6.98 5.68
N GLN A 46 5.59 -7.63 6.72
CA GLN A 46 6.24 -8.93 6.61
C GLN A 46 5.26 -10.07 6.35
N GLU A 47 4.06 -10.00 6.91
CA GLU A 47 3.03 -11.03 6.73
C GLU A 47 2.11 -10.74 5.52
N SER A 48 2.08 -9.51 5.01
CA SER A 48 1.15 -9.07 3.97
C SER A 48 1.66 -9.29 2.54
N GLY A 49 0.82 -9.85 1.68
CA GLY A 49 1.06 -9.90 0.23
C GLY A 49 0.58 -8.65 -0.50
N VAL A 50 -0.46 -8.01 0.04
CA VAL A 50 -0.97 -6.70 -0.39
C VAL A 50 -0.99 -5.82 0.84
N VAL A 51 -0.35 -4.66 0.75
CA VAL A 51 -0.27 -3.67 1.82
C VAL A 51 -1.10 -2.45 1.42
N THR A 52 -2.07 -2.09 2.23
CA THR A 52 -2.86 -0.88 2.06
C THR A 52 -3.13 -0.19 3.39
N PHE A 53 -3.28 1.13 3.35
CA PHE A 53 -3.48 1.97 4.53
C PHE A 53 -4.77 2.76 4.42
N HIS A 54 -5.55 2.70 5.50
CA HIS A 54 -6.81 3.43 5.66
C HIS A 54 -6.81 4.10 7.03
N CYS A 55 -6.08 5.20 7.14
CA CYS A 55 -5.97 6.01 8.34
C CYS A 55 -6.05 7.50 8.02
N THR A 56 -6.51 8.28 8.99
CA THR A 56 -6.45 9.74 8.92
C THR A 56 -5.01 10.19 9.15
N LEU A 57 -4.49 11.05 8.27
CA LEU A 57 -3.16 11.63 8.44
C LEU A 57 -3.13 12.50 9.72
N ASN A 58 -2.15 12.27 10.57
CA ASN A 58 -1.87 13.03 11.78
C ASN A 58 -0.35 13.25 11.92
N LYS A 59 0.08 13.89 13.01
CA LYS A 59 1.52 14.17 13.23
C LYS A 59 2.35 12.91 13.44
N ASP A 60 1.74 11.84 13.95
CA ASP A 60 2.42 10.62 14.36
C ASP A 60 2.59 9.62 13.21
N ASN A 61 1.78 9.71 12.16
CA ASN A 61 1.84 8.85 10.97
C ASN A 61 2.35 9.57 9.71
N HIS A 62 2.85 10.79 9.85
CA HIS A 62 3.53 11.47 8.75
C HIS A 62 4.85 10.76 8.43
N GLY A 63 5.04 10.34 7.18
CA GLY A 63 6.23 9.57 6.78
C GLY A 63 6.31 8.18 7.42
N LEU A 64 5.19 7.63 7.89
CA LEU A 64 5.14 6.31 8.52
C LEU A 64 5.74 5.20 7.66
N ILE A 65 5.60 5.30 6.32
CA ILE A 65 6.06 4.28 5.38
C ILE A 65 7.29 4.78 4.63
N GLY A 66 8.46 4.42 5.15
CA GLY A 66 9.76 4.75 4.58
C GLY A 66 10.49 3.55 3.99
N ILE A 67 11.80 3.70 3.82
CA ILE A 67 12.67 2.66 3.25
C ILE A 67 12.63 1.39 4.10
N GLU A 68 12.59 1.54 5.43
CA GLU A 68 12.57 0.42 6.37
C GLU A 68 11.30 -0.42 6.18
N GLU A 69 10.12 0.20 6.20
CA GLU A 69 8.84 -0.50 6.05
C GLU A 69 8.72 -1.18 4.68
N PHE A 70 9.17 -0.51 3.61
CA PHE A 70 9.22 -1.11 2.29
C PHE A 70 10.21 -2.28 2.21
N SER A 71 11.30 -2.25 2.97
CA SER A 71 12.28 -3.35 3.00
C SER A 71 11.74 -4.61 3.68
N LEU A 72 10.83 -4.42 4.64
CA LEU A 72 10.14 -5.47 5.40
C LEU A 72 9.05 -6.17 4.59
N MET A 73 8.58 -5.57 3.49
CA MET A 73 7.59 -6.19 2.63
C MET A 73 8.07 -7.51 2.03
N LYS A 74 7.15 -8.46 1.88
CA LYS A 74 7.40 -9.69 1.14
C LYS A 74 7.89 -9.37 -0.28
N PRO A 75 8.86 -10.13 -0.83
CA PRO A 75 9.23 -10.00 -2.23
C PRO A 75 8.00 -10.13 -3.12
N ALA A 76 7.89 -9.26 -4.12
CA ALA A 76 6.75 -9.19 -5.02
C ALA A 76 5.40 -8.84 -4.37
N ALA A 77 5.41 -8.20 -3.19
CA ALA A 77 4.19 -7.64 -2.61
C ALA A 77 3.63 -6.48 -3.46
N PHE A 78 2.35 -6.17 -3.25
CA PHE A 78 1.69 -5.00 -3.82
C PHE A 78 1.48 -3.92 -2.77
N PHE A 79 1.63 -2.66 -3.16
CA PHE A 79 1.37 -1.52 -2.27
C PHE A 79 0.28 -0.62 -2.85
N VAL A 80 -0.76 -0.37 -2.07
CA VAL A 80 -1.91 0.44 -2.46
C VAL A 80 -2.09 1.59 -1.47
N ASN A 81 -2.03 2.83 -1.94
CA ASN A 81 -2.27 4.01 -1.09
C ASN A 81 -3.40 4.87 -1.66
N THR A 82 -4.49 4.95 -0.92
CA THR A 82 -5.67 5.79 -1.19
C THR A 82 -5.93 6.84 -0.10
N VAL A 83 -5.01 6.99 0.86
CA VAL A 83 -5.09 8.01 1.92
C VAL A 83 -4.30 9.24 1.50
N GLN A 84 -3.52 9.89 2.35
CA GLN A 84 -2.74 11.07 1.97
C GLN A 84 -1.34 10.71 1.47
N LYS A 85 -0.78 11.56 0.60
CA LYS A 85 0.54 11.35 -0.02
C LYS A 85 1.68 11.43 1.00
N GLU A 86 1.46 12.13 2.10
CA GLU A 86 2.38 12.37 3.22
C GLU A 86 2.56 11.16 4.14
N LEU A 87 1.73 10.12 4.01
CA LEU A 87 1.89 8.88 4.80
C LEU A 87 3.22 8.16 4.49
N LYS A 88 3.72 8.32 3.27
CA LYS A 88 4.97 7.69 2.80
C LYS A 88 6.11 8.70 2.78
N GLU A 89 7.30 8.26 3.18
CA GLU A 89 8.50 9.09 3.01
C GLU A 89 8.85 9.26 1.52
N LYS A 90 9.50 10.39 1.24
CA LYS A 90 9.97 10.73 -0.09
C LYS A 90 11.09 9.78 -0.49
N GLY A 91 10.90 9.05 -1.59
CA GLY A 91 11.94 8.21 -2.21
C GLY A 91 11.93 6.74 -1.78
N GLY A 92 11.33 6.38 -0.64
CA GLY A 92 11.23 4.99 -0.18
C GLY A 92 10.59 4.07 -1.23
N LEU A 93 9.53 4.56 -1.89
CA LEU A 93 8.84 3.84 -2.95
C LEU A 93 9.74 3.54 -4.18
N ILE A 94 10.56 4.52 -4.59
CA ILE A 94 11.48 4.38 -5.73
C ILE A 94 12.55 3.35 -5.41
N GLU A 95 13.11 3.39 -4.19
CA GLU A 95 14.08 2.40 -3.76
C GLU A 95 13.48 1.00 -3.70
N ALA A 96 12.26 0.87 -3.16
CA ALA A 96 11.57 -0.41 -3.06
C ALA A 96 11.35 -1.05 -4.43
N PHE A 97 11.01 -0.23 -5.43
CA PHE A 97 10.93 -0.67 -6.83
C PHE A 97 12.29 -1.08 -7.39
N LYS A 98 13.32 -0.25 -7.24
CA LYS A 98 14.68 -0.56 -7.73
C LYS A 98 15.24 -1.85 -7.12
N LYS A 99 14.91 -2.13 -5.85
CA LYS A 99 15.32 -3.33 -5.11
C LYS A 99 14.43 -4.55 -5.40
N GLY A 100 13.42 -4.42 -6.27
CA GLY A 100 12.50 -5.52 -6.63
C GLY A 100 11.61 -6.00 -5.48
N LYS A 101 11.43 -5.18 -4.44
CA LYS A 101 10.61 -5.53 -3.26
C LYS A 101 9.12 -5.52 -3.59
N ILE A 102 8.71 -4.57 -4.42
CA ILE A 102 7.31 -4.37 -4.80
C ILE A 102 7.12 -4.77 -6.25
N SER A 103 6.12 -5.60 -6.53
CA SER A 103 5.78 -6.01 -7.90
C SER A 103 4.72 -5.14 -8.55
N GLY A 104 3.97 -4.36 -7.78
CA GLY A 104 3.06 -3.37 -8.34
C GLY A 104 2.60 -2.36 -7.30
N VAL A 105 2.26 -1.17 -7.78
CA VAL A 105 1.85 -0.05 -6.92
C VAL A 105 0.61 0.62 -7.50
N ALA A 106 -0.36 0.91 -6.63
CA ALA A 106 -1.52 1.73 -6.96
C ALA A 106 -1.57 2.95 -6.03
N LEU A 107 -1.61 4.15 -6.61
CA LEU A 107 -1.64 5.41 -5.87
C LEU A 107 -2.81 6.28 -6.33
N ASP A 108 -3.74 6.57 -5.42
CA ASP A 108 -4.74 7.63 -5.66
C ASP A 108 -4.23 8.99 -5.16
N THR A 109 -3.25 8.99 -4.24
CA THR A 109 -2.59 10.22 -3.79
C THR A 109 -1.08 10.20 -3.98
N PHE A 110 -0.59 11.27 -4.60
CA PHE A 110 0.81 11.42 -4.97
C PHE A 110 1.19 12.91 -5.05
N THR A 111 2.48 13.17 -5.26
CA THR A 111 2.99 14.52 -5.53
C THR A 111 3.18 14.68 -7.03
N ASP A 112 2.97 15.86 -7.60
CA ASP A 112 3.12 16.10 -9.05
C ASP A 112 4.50 15.69 -9.59
N LYS A 113 5.53 15.79 -8.75
CA LYS A 113 6.90 15.34 -9.05
C LYS A 113 7.00 13.85 -9.35
N LEU A 114 6.05 13.04 -8.88
CA LEU A 114 5.99 11.60 -9.14
C LEU A 114 5.63 11.31 -10.60
N LEU A 115 4.78 12.13 -11.22
CA LEU A 115 4.42 11.97 -12.63
C LEU A 115 5.60 12.21 -13.56
N ASN A 116 6.54 13.08 -13.15
CA ASN A 116 7.78 13.35 -13.87
C ASN A 116 8.93 12.41 -13.45
N SER A 117 8.63 11.33 -12.75
CA SER A 117 9.64 10.36 -12.30
C SER A 117 9.54 9.06 -13.08
N PRO A 118 10.62 8.26 -13.16
CA PRO A 118 10.62 6.98 -13.86
C PRO A 118 9.55 5.98 -13.37
N ILE A 119 8.98 6.19 -12.18
CA ILE A 119 7.88 5.37 -11.67
C ILE A 119 6.63 5.46 -12.56
N ALA A 120 6.37 6.62 -13.17
CA ALA A 120 5.18 6.82 -13.98
C ALA A 120 5.18 6.00 -15.29
N GLU A 121 6.36 5.57 -15.75
CA GLU A 121 6.54 4.78 -16.97
C GLU A 121 6.55 3.27 -16.71
N ILE A 122 6.45 2.83 -15.45
CA ILE A 122 6.46 1.42 -15.10
C ILE A 122 5.07 0.83 -15.34
N ASP A 123 4.95 -0.18 -16.21
CA ASP A 123 3.69 -0.89 -16.53
C ASP A 123 2.92 -1.44 -15.32
N LYS A 124 3.62 -1.60 -14.19
CA LYS A 124 3.09 -2.15 -12.93
C LYS A 124 2.67 -1.06 -11.94
N VAL A 125 2.55 0.18 -12.39
CA VAL A 125 2.15 1.34 -11.59
C VAL A 125 0.81 1.88 -12.09
N ILE A 126 -0.17 1.97 -11.19
CA ILE A 126 -1.47 2.60 -11.43
C ILE A 126 -1.51 3.89 -10.65
N ILE A 127 -1.84 4.99 -11.31
CA ILE A 127 -2.00 6.31 -10.68
C ILE A 127 -3.35 6.87 -11.08
N THR A 128 -4.12 7.30 -10.09
CA THR A 128 -5.40 7.98 -10.29
C THR A 128 -5.38 9.35 -9.61
N PRO A 129 -5.96 10.41 -10.20
CA PRO A 129 -5.80 11.77 -9.72
C PRO A 129 -6.74 12.09 -8.54
N HIS A 130 -6.58 11.36 -7.43
CA HIS A 130 -7.36 11.52 -6.20
C HIS A 130 -8.87 11.45 -6.41
N ILE A 131 -9.31 10.41 -7.13
CA ILE A 131 -10.70 10.23 -7.57
C ILE A 131 -11.50 9.25 -6.70
N GLY A 132 -10.93 8.71 -5.62
CA GLY A 132 -11.58 7.71 -4.79
C GLY A 132 -12.97 8.12 -4.27
N VAL A 133 -13.17 9.42 -4.03
CA VAL A 133 -14.46 9.99 -3.57
C VAL A 133 -15.36 10.47 -4.72
N HIS A 134 -14.88 10.50 -5.96
CA HIS A 134 -15.59 11.07 -7.11
C HIS A 134 -16.56 10.07 -7.77
N THR A 135 -17.43 9.46 -6.96
CA THR A 135 -18.51 8.59 -7.46
C THR A 135 -19.85 9.35 -7.48
N LEU A 136 -20.78 8.93 -8.35
CA LEU A 136 -22.11 9.55 -8.42
C LEU A 136 -22.81 9.55 -7.06
N LYS A 137 -22.73 8.43 -6.33
CA LYS A 137 -23.38 8.27 -5.01
C LYS A 137 -22.73 9.08 -3.90
N ALA A 138 -21.39 9.18 -3.88
CA ALA A 138 -20.68 9.95 -2.86
C ALA A 138 -20.86 11.48 -3.02
N ASN A 139 -21.16 11.93 -4.24
CA ASN A 139 -21.39 13.35 -4.54
C ASN A 139 -22.86 13.78 -4.43
N ILE A 140 -23.77 12.88 -4.06
CA ILE A 140 -25.15 13.26 -3.74
C ILE A 140 -25.13 13.87 -2.34
N LYS A 141 -25.51 15.15 -2.26
CA LYS A 141 -25.69 15.87 -1.00
C LYS A 141 -27.00 15.48 -0.31
#